data_AF-A0A349LR44-F1
#
_entry.id   AF-A0A349LR44-F1
#
_cell.length_a   1.000
_cell.length_b   1.000
_cell.length_c   1.000
_cell.angle_alpha   90.00
_cell.angle_beta   90.00
_cell.angle_gamma   90.00
#
_symmetry.space_group_name_H-M   'P 1'
#
loop_
_entity.id
_entity.type
_entity.pdbx_description
1 polymer ?
#
loop_
_entity_poly.entity_id
_entity_poly.type
_entity_poly.pdbx_seq_one_letter_code
_entity_poly.pdbx_strand_id
1 'polypeptide(L)'
;MRKRRLDKKLHKLWLHMGVVDASQNSYWRKKLFEAEEYSSFPIDSENCNGLWAETVVAIKKYKLRYFVAKVPPNETESWLREEGAVIFKFWPQQYPEVIVFSGNNPIVV
;
A
#
# COMPACT_ATOMS: atom_id res chain seq x y z
N MET A 1 3.38 -21.54 -13.38
CA MET A 1 2.44 -20.68 -12.62
C MET A 1 2.48 -21.10 -11.15
N ARG A 2 2.54 -20.17 -10.19
CA ARG A 2 2.59 -20.54 -8.76
C ARG A 2 1.22 -21.04 -8.27
N LYS A 3 1.20 -21.92 -7.26
CA LYS A 3 -0.06 -22.33 -6.59
C LYS A 3 -0.69 -21.10 -5.90
N ARG A 4 -2.01 -20.91 -6.05
CA ARG A 4 -2.77 -19.76 -5.51
C ARG A 4 -2.48 -19.48 -4.04
N ARG A 5 -2.43 -20.51 -3.19
CA ARG A 5 -2.11 -20.37 -1.75
C ARG A 5 -0.73 -19.75 -1.51
N LEU A 6 0.28 -20.20 -2.25
CA LEU A 6 1.65 -19.70 -2.10
C LEU A 6 1.79 -18.28 -2.65
N ASP A 7 1.09 -18.00 -3.75
CA ASP A 7 1.06 -16.68 -4.37
C ASP A 7 0.40 -15.64 -3.44
N LYS A 8 -0.76 -15.97 -2.86
CA LYS A 8 -1.40 -15.14 -1.82
C LYS A 8 -0.49 -14.91 -0.61
N LYS A 9 0.23 -15.93 -0.14
CA LYS A 9 1.19 -15.80 0.96
C LYS A 9 2.32 -14.84 0.61
N LEU A 10 2.83 -14.90 -0.62
CA LEU A 10 3.87 -14.02 -1.11
C LEU A 10 3.40 -12.57 -1.21
N HIS A 11 2.19 -12.34 -1.74
CA HIS A 11 1.58 -11.01 -1.77
C HIS A 11 1.43 -10.42 -0.38
N LYS A 12 0.90 -11.20 0.57
CA LYS A 12 0.76 -10.79 1.98
C LYS A 12 2.10 -10.45 2.61
N LEU A 13 3.13 -11.27 2.38
CA LEU A 13 4.48 -11.02 2.90
C LEU A 13 5.00 -9.66 2.44
N TRP A 14 5.05 -9.42 1.13
CA TRP A 14 5.61 -8.18 0.58
C TRP A 14 4.74 -6.95 0.82
N LEU A 15 3.43 -7.15 1.01
CA LEU A 15 2.53 -6.08 1.45
C LEU A 15 3.02 -5.49 2.78
N HIS A 16 3.27 -6.34 3.78
CA HIS A 16 3.76 -5.94 5.10
C HIS A 16 5.24 -5.57 5.12
N MET A 17 6.08 -6.22 4.32
CA MET A 17 7.54 -6.06 4.38
C MET A 17 8.06 -4.82 3.65
N GLY A 18 7.27 -4.14 2.81
CA GLY A 18 7.77 -2.90 2.20
C GLY A 18 6.85 -2.18 1.22
N VAL A 19 5.74 -2.78 0.78
CA VAL A 19 4.77 -2.03 -0.05
C VAL A 19 4.08 -0.94 0.77
N VAL A 20 3.72 -1.23 2.02
CA VAL A 20 3.10 -0.26 2.93
C VAL A 20 4.02 0.92 3.24
N ASP A 21 5.34 0.75 3.13
CA ASP A 21 6.33 1.82 3.34
C ASP A 21 6.23 2.93 2.28
N ALA A 22 5.52 2.69 1.16
CA ALA A 22 5.10 3.77 0.27
C ALA A 22 4.41 4.90 1.03
N SER A 23 3.62 4.59 2.08
CA SER A 23 2.96 5.61 2.93
C SER A 23 3.93 6.59 3.58
N GLN A 24 5.20 6.21 3.77
CA GLN A 24 6.23 7.03 4.40
C GLN A 24 7.10 7.77 3.38
N ASN A 25 6.99 7.46 2.10
CA ASN A 25 7.80 8.07 1.06
C ASN A 25 7.15 9.35 0.51
N SER A 26 7.91 10.44 0.39
CA SER A 26 7.41 11.76 -0.04
C SER A 26 6.69 11.76 -1.40
N TYR A 27 7.12 10.94 -2.37
CA TYR A 27 6.46 10.83 -3.67
C TYR A 27 5.02 10.33 -3.52
N TRP A 28 4.85 9.24 -2.76
CA TRP A 28 3.54 8.63 -2.55
C TRP A 28 2.68 9.44 -1.60
N ARG A 29 3.28 10.01 -0.55
CA ARG A 29 2.58 10.91 0.37
C ARG A 29 1.93 12.05 -0.39
N LYS A 30 2.70 12.86 -1.11
CA LYS A 30 2.15 13.97 -1.89
C LYS A 30 0.98 13.53 -2.77
N LYS A 31 1.18 12.46 -3.53
CA LYS A 31 0.18 11.89 -4.43
C LYS A 31 -1.10 11.43 -3.72
N LEU A 32 -0.98 10.78 -2.56
CA LEU A 32 -2.11 10.20 -1.84
C LEU A 32 -2.85 11.22 -0.96
N PHE A 33 -2.15 12.19 -0.39
CA PHE A 33 -2.78 13.28 0.38
C PHE A 33 -3.65 14.16 -0.52
N GLU A 34 -3.16 14.49 -1.71
CA GLU A 34 -3.86 15.33 -2.71
C GLU A 34 -5.00 14.58 -3.45
N ALA A 35 -4.99 13.24 -3.46
CA ALA A 35 -5.99 12.45 -4.17
C ALA A 35 -7.39 12.55 -3.56
N GLU A 36 -8.44 12.31 -4.36
CA GLU A 36 -9.77 12.08 -3.82
C GLU A 36 -9.80 10.75 -3.04
N GLU A 37 -10.73 10.64 -2.07
CA GLU A 37 -10.96 9.35 -1.41
C GLU A 37 -11.34 8.29 -2.44
N TYR A 38 -10.88 7.06 -2.22
CA TYR A 38 -11.05 5.91 -3.10
C TYR A 38 -10.35 5.98 -4.46
N SER A 39 -9.73 7.09 -4.83
CA SER A 39 -8.81 7.13 -5.97
C SER A 39 -7.62 6.21 -5.70
N SER A 40 -7.53 5.13 -6.46
CA SER A 40 -6.51 4.10 -6.29
C SER A 40 -5.37 4.25 -7.29
N PHE A 41 -4.15 4.00 -6.82
CA PHE A 41 -2.94 4.05 -7.63
C PHE A 41 -2.23 2.69 -7.60
N PRO A 42 -1.74 2.20 -8.76
CA PRO A 42 -1.03 0.94 -8.81
C PRO A 42 0.37 1.07 -8.19
N ILE A 43 0.78 0.02 -7.48
CA ILE A 43 2.16 -0.26 -7.10
C ILE A 43 2.56 -1.57 -7.78
N ASP A 44 3.43 -1.49 -8.78
CA ASP A 44 3.84 -2.60 -9.62
C ASP A 44 5.25 -2.38 -10.22
N SER A 45 5.63 -3.19 -11.22
CA SER A 45 6.96 -3.12 -11.84
C SER A 45 7.26 -1.78 -12.52
N GLU A 46 6.23 -1.02 -12.90
CA GLU A 46 6.33 0.27 -13.56
C GLU A 46 6.17 1.41 -12.55
N ASN A 47 5.44 1.16 -11.45
CA ASN A 47 5.08 2.14 -10.44
C ASN A 47 5.66 1.74 -9.07
N CYS A 48 6.98 1.88 -8.88
CA CYS A 48 7.67 1.47 -7.66
C CYS A 48 8.58 2.55 -7.05
N ASN A 49 8.37 3.82 -7.42
CA ASN A 49 9.14 4.96 -6.92
C ASN A 49 9.16 4.97 -5.39
N GLY A 50 10.33 5.22 -4.80
CA GLY A 50 10.46 5.40 -3.36
C GLY A 50 10.32 4.13 -2.51
N LEU A 51 10.03 2.97 -3.11
CA LEU A 51 10.07 1.70 -2.41
C LEU A 51 11.50 1.22 -2.19
N TRP A 52 11.67 0.39 -1.17
CA TRP A 52 12.95 -0.23 -0.85
C TRP A 52 13.39 -1.16 -1.99
N ALA A 53 14.69 -1.22 -2.26
CA ALA A 53 15.23 -1.96 -3.40
C ALA A 53 14.82 -3.44 -3.41
N GLU A 54 14.78 -4.08 -2.24
CA GLU A 54 14.34 -5.48 -2.11
C GLU A 54 12.87 -5.67 -2.50
N THR A 55 12.00 -4.74 -2.08
CA THR A 55 10.59 -4.72 -2.47
C THR A 55 10.43 -4.55 -3.98
N VAL A 56 11.20 -3.66 -4.60
CA VAL A 56 11.21 -3.46 -6.05
C VAL A 56 11.65 -4.74 -6.78
N VAL A 57 12.73 -5.37 -6.32
CA VAL A 57 13.22 -6.64 -6.88
C VAL A 57 12.15 -7.72 -6.77
N ALA A 58 11.49 -7.83 -5.62
CA ALA A 58 10.42 -8.80 -5.40
C ALA A 58 9.21 -8.56 -6.30
N ILE A 59 8.73 -7.30 -6.40
CA ILE A 59 7.64 -6.91 -7.28
C ILE A 59 7.93 -7.32 -8.72
N LYS A 60 9.14 -7.03 -9.23
CA LYS A 60 9.54 -7.36 -10.60
C LYS A 60 9.69 -8.86 -10.80
N LYS A 61 10.47 -9.53 -9.94
CA LYS A 61 10.76 -10.97 -10.04
C LYS A 61 9.49 -11.81 -9.97
N TYR A 62 8.58 -11.44 -9.08
CA TYR A 62 7.38 -12.20 -8.80
C TYR A 62 6.13 -11.64 -9.47
N LYS A 63 6.24 -10.55 -10.25
CA LYS A 63 5.12 -9.88 -10.94
C LYS A 63 3.98 -9.52 -9.97
N LEU A 64 4.34 -9.04 -8.78
CA LEU A 64 3.36 -8.63 -7.76
C LEU A 64 2.75 -7.29 -8.16
N ARG A 65 1.46 -7.11 -7.89
CA ARG A 65 0.72 -5.89 -8.15
C ARG A 65 -0.16 -5.56 -6.95
N TYR A 66 -0.13 -4.30 -6.57
CA TYR A 66 -0.87 -3.77 -5.45
C TYR A 66 -1.57 -2.48 -5.85
N PHE A 67 -2.53 -2.09 -5.04
CA PHE A 67 -3.12 -0.77 -5.06
C PHE A 67 -2.94 -0.10 -3.72
N VAL A 68 -2.88 1.22 -3.76
CA VAL A 68 -2.98 2.09 -2.60
C VAL A 68 -4.03 3.16 -2.88
N ALA A 69 -4.85 3.49 -1.88
CA ALA A 69 -5.82 4.57 -1.94
C ALA A 69 -5.95 5.28 -0.60
N LYS A 70 -6.28 6.57 -0.63
CA LYS A 70 -6.80 7.28 0.54
C LYS A 70 -8.23 6.83 0.79
N VAL A 71 -8.58 6.55 2.05
CA VAL A 71 -9.92 6.12 2.44
C VAL A 71 -10.40 6.85 3.69
N PRO A 72 -11.73 6.92 3.91
CA PRO A 72 -12.30 7.45 5.14
C PRO A 72 -11.75 6.77 6.40
N PRO A 73 -11.54 7.51 7.50
CA PRO A 73 -11.02 6.95 8.76
C PRO A 73 -11.90 5.88 9.43
N ASN A 74 -13.17 5.77 9.05
CA ASN A 74 -14.09 4.77 9.58
C ASN A 74 -13.96 3.38 8.93
N GLU A 75 -13.15 3.21 7.87
CA GLU A 75 -12.85 1.90 7.28
C GLU A 75 -11.81 1.09 8.07
N THR A 76 -11.15 1.70 9.04
CA THR A 76 -10.06 1.09 9.79
C THR A 76 -10.32 1.10 11.30
N GLU A 77 -9.44 0.42 12.02
CA GLU A 77 -9.49 0.32 13.49
C GLU A 77 -9.28 1.69 14.15
N SER A 78 -9.90 1.90 15.31
CA SER A 78 -9.93 3.21 15.96
C SER A 78 -8.55 3.78 16.32
N TRP A 79 -7.58 2.91 16.60
CA TRP A 79 -6.22 3.31 16.98
C TRP A 79 -5.40 3.85 15.80
N LEU A 80 -5.78 3.55 14.55
CA LEU A 80 -5.09 4.05 13.35
C LEU A 80 -5.53 5.45 12.92
N ARG A 81 -6.65 5.94 13.46
CA ARG A 81 -7.23 7.26 13.16
C ARG A 81 -7.02 8.29 14.28
N GLU A 82 -6.18 7.97 15.24
CA GLU A 82 -5.80 8.89 16.31
C GLU A 82 -5.14 10.14 15.71
N GLU A 83 -5.29 11.27 16.40
CA GLU A 83 -4.65 12.54 16.03
C GLU A 83 -4.95 13.07 14.61
N GLY A 84 -6.09 12.68 14.03
CA GLY A 84 -6.48 13.14 12.69
C GLY A 84 -5.67 12.51 11.56
N ALA A 85 -5.11 11.32 11.78
CA ALA A 85 -4.38 10.57 10.77
C ALA A 85 -5.20 10.33 9.50
N VAL A 86 -4.57 10.55 8.35
CA VAL A 86 -5.12 10.19 7.04
C VAL A 86 -4.85 8.71 6.79
N ILE A 87 -5.88 7.97 6.38
CA ILE A 87 -5.79 6.53 6.24
C ILE A 87 -5.50 6.15 4.79
N PHE A 88 -4.43 5.38 4.61
CA PHE A 88 -4.13 4.73 3.34
C PHE A 88 -4.41 3.24 3.44
N LYS A 89 -5.16 2.73 2.46
CA LYS A 89 -5.50 1.32 2.30
C LYS A 89 -4.62 0.73 1.22
N PHE A 90 -3.97 -0.40 1.53
CA PHE A 90 -3.14 -1.15 0.60
C PHE A 90 -3.69 -2.56 0.40
N TRP A 91 -3.77 -3.02 -0.84
CA TRP A 91 -4.21 -4.39 -1.14
C TRP A 91 -3.59 -4.94 -2.43
N PRO A 92 -3.36 -6.26 -2.54
CA PRO A 92 -2.99 -6.90 -3.79
C PRO A 92 -4.12 -6.85 -4.82
N GLN A 93 -3.79 -6.60 -6.10
CA GLN A 93 -4.78 -6.62 -7.18
C GLN A 93 -5.49 -7.98 -7.29
N GLN A 94 -4.76 -9.08 -7.10
CA GLN A 94 -5.27 -10.45 -7.24
C GLN A 94 -5.97 -10.97 -5.98
N TYR A 95 -5.80 -10.31 -4.83
CA TYR A 95 -6.30 -10.74 -3.53
C TYR A 95 -6.85 -9.54 -2.73
N PRO A 96 -7.93 -8.89 -3.21
CA PRO A 96 -8.45 -7.65 -2.60
C PRO A 96 -8.94 -7.83 -1.16
N GLU A 97 -9.15 -9.06 -0.70
CA GLU A 97 -9.45 -9.39 0.69
C GLU A 97 -8.25 -9.28 1.63
N VAL A 98 -7.02 -9.17 1.10
CA VAL A 98 -5.80 -8.97 1.88
C VAL A 98 -5.54 -7.48 1.97
N ILE A 99 -5.92 -6.88 3.10
CA ILE A 99 -5.86 -5.44 3.29
C ILE A 99 -4.87 -5.11 4.41
N VAL A 100 -4.09 -4.04 4.21
CA VAL A 100 -3.32 -3.38 5.26
C VAL A 100 -3.64 -1.90 5.23
N PHE A 101 -3.87 -1.33 6.41
CA PHE A 101 -4.09 0.10 6.59
C PHE A 101 -2.84 0.75 7.20
N SER A 102 -2.62 2.02 6.87
CA SER A 102 -1.60 2.87 7.46
C SER A 102 -2.20 4.23 7.80
N GLY A 103 -2.07 4.63 9.07
CA GLY A 103 -2.40 5.98 9.53
C GLY A 103 -1.22 6.91 9.30
N ASN A 104 -1.47 8.07 8.68
CA ASN A 104 -0.42 8.99 8.26
C ASN A 104 -0.70 10.40 8.79
N ASN A 105 0.25 10.96 9.53
CA ASN A 105 0.14 12.32 10.05
C ASN A 105 0.19 13.34 8.89
N PRO A 106 -0.86 14.16 8.67
CA PRO A 106 -0.90 15.14 7.57
C PRO A 106 0.09 16.30 7.71
N ILE A 107 0.64 16.54 8.90
CA ILE A 107 1.55 17.66 9.16
C ILE A 107 2.96 17.38 8.60
N VAL A 108 3.33 16.11 8.48
CA VAL A 108 4.65 15.68 8.02
C VAL A 108 4.55 15.29 6.53
N VAL A 109 4.88 16.20 5.60
CA VAL A 109 4.82 15.93 4.15
C VAL A 109 6.20 15.72 3.57
#